data_AF-A0A3B1CA96-F1
#
_entry.id   AF-A0A3B1CA96-F1
#
_cell.length_a   1.000
_cell.length_b   1.000
_cell.length_c   1.000
_cell.angle_alpha   90.00
_cell.angle_beta   90.00
_cell.angle_gamma   90.00
#
_symmetry.space_group_name_H-M   'P 1'
#
loop_
_entity.id
_entity.type
_entity.pdbx_description
1 polymer ?
#
loop_
_entity_poly.entity_id
_entity_poly.type
_entity_poly.pdbx_seq_one_letter_code
_entity_poly.pdbx_strand_id
1 'polypeptide(L)'
;MKTFLLIIFLFTSVIFSQKMKENWIPIDTKGSDKVYIDIAGIENFTGDDIFVWVLTEHATPITIESIDSKISKTKSYYLMNKRLMKYSILYIIYYDNANNVLASYDYNRNTNVEVYQYNYPIWDNTVEYSILKKCLEIIDAANKKVGEK
;
A
#
# COMPACT_ATOMS: atom_id res chain seq x y z
N MET A 1 17.98 32.12 -32.14
CA MET A 1 16.84 31.18 -32.31
C MET A 1 17.14 29.77 -31.83
N LYS A 2 18.30 29.17 -32.15
CA LYS A 2 18.65 27.79 -31.71
C LYS A 2 18.71 27.60 -30.19
N THR A 3 19.14 28.62 -29.44
CA THR A 3 19.19 28.61 -27.96
C THR A 3 17.83 28.71 -27.28
N PHE A 4 16.82 29.29 -27.94
CA PHE A 4 15.48 29.49 -27.36
C PHE A 4 14.67 28.18 -27.35
N LEU A 5 14.84 27.35 -28.37
CA LEU A 5 14.23 26.00 -28.46
C LEU A 5 14.73 25.07 -27.34
N LEU A 6 15.98 25.22 -26.90
CA LEU A 6 16.60 24.36 -25.89
C LEU A 6 16.03 24.65 -24.48
N ILE A 7 15.68 25.91 -24.21
CA ILE A 7 15.03 26.33 -22.96
C ILE A 7 13.59 25.79 -22.89
N ILE A 8 12.84 25.85 -23.99
CA ILE A 8 11.46 25.32 -24.04
C ILE A 8 11.44 23.81 -23.79
N PHE A 9 12.41 23.07 -24.34
CA PHE A 9 12.50 21.63 -24.14
C PHE A 9 12.79 21.26 -22.66
N LEU A 10 13.64 22.04 -21.97
CA LEU A 10 13.97 21.84 -20.57
C LEU A 10 12.81 22.13 -19.59
N PHE A 11 11.85 22.98 -19.95
CA PHE A 11 10.70 23.26 -19.09
C PHE A 11 9.60 22.18 -19.18
N THR A 12 9.49 21.45 -20.30
CA THR A 12 8.46 20.41 -20.47
C THR A 12 8.74 19.13 -19.67
N SER A 13 10.00 18.86 -19.32
CA SER A 13 10.39 17.65 -18.58
C SER A 13 10.09 17.70 -17.08
N VAL A 14 9.91 18.90 -16.50
CA VAL A 14 9.71 19.06 -15.04
C VAL A 14 8.27 18.80 -14.61
N ILE A 15 7.30 18.86 -15.53
CA ILE A 15 5.87 18.81 -15.20
C ILE A 15 5.38 17.37 -14.94
N PHE A 16 6.09 16.34 -15.42
CA PHE A 16 5.64 14.94 -15.43
C PHE A 16 6.07 14.09 -14.22
N SER A 17 6.71 14.66 -13.18
CA SER A 17 7.20 13.88 -12.02
C SER A 17 6.41 14.11 -10.72
N GLN A 18 5.16 14.55 -10.79
CA GLN A 18 4.32 14.66 -9.59
C GLN A 18 3.90 13.26 -9.12
N LYS A 19 4.71 12.63 -8.26
CA LYS A 19 4.29 11.43 -7.54
C LYS A 19 3.11 11.81 -6.66
N MET A 20 2.07 10.99 -6.70
CA MET A 20 0.94 11.11 -5.80
C MET A 20 1.47 11.10 -4.35
N LYS A 21 1.17 12.15 -3.59
CA LYS A 21 1.64 12.29 -2.21
C LYS A 21 0.91 11.26 -1.35
N GLU A 22 1.68 10.46 -0.60
CA GLU A 22 1.13 9.51 0.36
C GLU A 22 0.19 10.20 1.35
N ASN A 23 -0.92 9.54 1.67
CA ASN A 23 -1.93 10.01 2.60
C ASN A 23 -2.29 8.88 3.58
N TRP A 24 -1.58 8.83 4.70
CA TRP A 24 -1.71 7.78 5.70
C TRP A 24 -2.86 8.06 6.67
N ILE A 25 -3.81 7.12 6.77
CA ILE A 25 -4.86 7.16 7.79
C ILE A 25 -4.76 5.94 8.70
N PRO A 26 -5.06 6.07 10.01
CA PRO A 26 -5.10 4.93 10.91
C PRO A 26 -6.31 4.04 10.61
N ILE A 27 -6.16 2.74 10.90
CA ILE A 27 -7.27 1.78 10.93
C ILE A 27 -7.34 1.11 12.29
N ASP A 28 -8.56 0.83 12.74
CA ASP A 28 -8.79 0.12 13.99
C ASP A 28 -8.47 -1.36 13.82
N THR A 29 -7.58 -1.86 14.66
CA THR A 29 -7.25 -3.28 14.77
C THR A 29 -7.37 -3.72 16.22
N LYS A 30 -7.58 -5.02 16.45
CA LYS A 30 -7.70 -5.59 17.81
C LYS A 30 -6.35 -5.72 18.53
N GLY A 31 -5.23 -5.43 17.85
CA GLY A 31 -3.87 -5.59 18.36
C GLY A 31 -3.34 -4.33 19.05
N SER A 32 -2.16 -4.46 19.67
CA SER A 32 -1.41 -3.32 20.23
C SER A 32 -0.72 -2.47 19.17
N ASP A 33 -0.46 -3.05 18.00
CA ASP A 33 0.24 -2.38 16.91
C ASP A 33 -0.66 -1.31 16.27
N LYS A 34 -0.05 -0.20 15.86
CA LYS A 34 -0.76 0.84 15.11
C LYS A 34 -0.64 0.52 13.64
N VAL A 35 -1.77 0.47 12.95
CA VAL A 35 -1.83 0.16 11.52
C VAL A 35 -2.41 1.36 10.78
N TYR A 36 -1.75 1.73 9.70
CA TYR A 36 -2.14 2.81 8.80
C TYR A 36 -2.23 2.28 7.38
N ILE A 37 -3.11 2.87 6.57
CA ILE A 37 -3.19 2.61 5.13
C ILE A 37 -2.96 3.91 4.38
N ASP A 38 -2.25 3.82 3.25
CA ASP A 38 -2.13 4.93 2.31
C ASP A 38 -3.38 4.97 1.43
N ILE A 39 -4.19 6.01 1.58
CA ILE A 39 -5.44 6.16 0.82
C ILE A 39 -5.27 6.87 -0.49
N ALA A 40 -4.06 7.30 -0.81
CA ALA A 40 -3.79 7.99 -2.06
C ALA A 40 -4.18 7.09 -3.25
N GLY A 41 -5.17 7.53 -4.04
CA GLY A 41 -5.60 6.87 -5.26
C GLY A 41 -6.50 5.65 -5.06
N ILE A 42 -6.82 5.27 -3.81
CA ILE A 42 -7.71 4.14 -3.51
C ILE A 42 -9.09 4.34 -4.14
N GLU A 43 -9.57 5.59 -4.20
CA GLU A 43 -10.87 5.96 -4.76
C GLU A 43 -11.03 5.60 -6.25
N ASN A 44 -9.94 5.32 -6.96
CA ASN A 44 -9.96 5.02 -8.40
C ASN A 44 -10.06 3.52 -8.70
N PHE A 45 -10.06 2.64 -7.70
CA PHE A 45 -10.18 1.18 -7.92
C PHE A 45 -11.62 0.79 -8.25
N THR A 46 -11.81 0.18 -9.42
CA THR A 46 -13.13 -0.26 -9.94
C THR A 46 -13.26 -1.79 -10.07
N GLY A 47 -12.15 -2.52 -10.11
CA GLY A 47 -12.11 -3.98 -10.21
C GLY A 47 -12.21 -4.71 -8.88
N ASP A 48 -12.01 -6.03 -8.90
CA ASP A 48 -11.95 -6.86 -7.68
C ASP A 48 -10.65 -6.67 -6.89
N ASP A 49 -9.60 -6.22 -7.58
CA ASP A 49 -8.27 -6.07 -7.04
C ASP A 49 -8.07 -4.66 -6.48
N ILE A 50 -7.52 -4.61 -5.27
CA ILE A 50 -7.18 -3.40 -4.55
C ILE A 50 -5.70 -3.50 -4.19
N PHE A 51 -4.93 -2.49 -4.57
CA PHE A 51 -3.54 -2.38 -4.19
C PHE A 51 -3.40 -1.29 -3.14
N VAL A 52 -2.77 -1.60 -2.01
CA VAL A 52 -2.71 -0.67 -0.89
C VAL A 52 -1.38 -0.80 -0.14
N TRP A 53 -0.77 0.35 0.16
CA TRP A 53 0.34 0.40 1.09
C TRP A 53 -0.18 0.44 2.52
N VAL A 54 0.44 -0.36 3.37
CA VAL A 54 0.10 -0.51 4.79
C VAL A 54 1.36 -0.23 5.60
N LEU A 55 1.24 0.60 6.63
CA LEU A 55 2.30 0.86 7.60
C LEU A 55 1.88 0.30 8.95
N THR A 56 2.70 -0.58 9.52
CA THR A 56 2.51 -1.13 10.86
C THR A 56 3.63 -0.62 11.76
N GLU A 57 3.27 0.09 12.82
CA GLU A 57 4.18 0.42 13.91
C GLU A 57 3.99 -0.60 15.03
N HIS A 58 5.05 -1.35 15.32
CA HIS A 58 5.00 -2.43 16.30
C HIS A 58 5.06 -1.87 17.71
N ALA A 59 4.11 -2.26 18.56
CA ALA A 59 4.11 -1.86 19.97
C ALA A 59 5.34 -2.40 20.71
N THR A 60 5.76 -3.62 20.36
CA THR A 60 7.02 -4.23 20.78
C THR A 60 7.83 -4.55 19.53
N PRO A 61 9.09 -4.09 19.41
CA PRO A 61 9.91 -4.40 18.24
C PRO A 61 10.05 -5.91 18.04
N ILE A 62 9.88 -6.36 16.80
CA ILE A 62 9.95 -7.77 16.42
C ILE A 62 11.36 -8.11 15.94
N THR A 63 11.71 -9.39 16.02
CA THR A 63 12.96 -9.95 15.50
C THR A 63 12.60 -11.09 14.55
N ILE A 64 13.26 -11.13 13.39
CA ILE A 64 13.13 -12.25 12.44
C ILE A 64 14.53 -12.77 12.12
N GLU A 65 14.65 -14.07 11.83
CA GLU A 65 15.95 -14.73 11.66
C GLU A 65 16.84 -14.11 10.58
N SER A 66 16.25 -13.52 9.54
CA SER A 66 16.99 -12.92 8.44
C SER A 66 17.45 -11.47 8.68
N ILE A 67 17.14 -10.87 9.85
CA ILE A 67 17.47 -9.47 10.16
C ILE A 67 18.03 -9.38 11.58
N ASP A 68 19.31 -9.04 11.69
CA ASP A 68 20.06 -8.96 12.97
C ASP A 68 19.65 -7.78 13.87
N SER A 69 18.65 -7.00 13.46
CA SER A 69 18.18 -5.78 14.13
C SER A 69 16.71 -5.87 14.51
N LYS A 70 16.34 -5.14 15.56
CA LYS A 70 14.94 -5.03 15.99
C LYS A 70 14.13 -4.18 15.01
N ILE A 71 13.04 -4.74 14.53
CA ILE A 71 12.11 -4.10 13.60
C ILE A 71 11.03 -3.41 14.42
N SER A 72 10.98 -2.09 14.39
CA SER A 72 9.91 -1.32 15.05
C SER A 72 8.78 -0.94 14.10
N LYS A 73 9.02 -1.00 12.79
CA LYS A 73 8.04 -0.60 11.79
C LYS A 73 8.17 -1.41 10.51
N THR A 74 7.03 -1.75 9.93
CA THR A 74 6.94 -2.51 8.68
C THR A 74 6.07 -1.74 7.68
N LYS A 75 6.55 -1.54 6.46
CA LYS A 75 5.76 -0.99 5.35
C LYS A 75 5.57 -2.08 4.30
N SER A 76 4.33 -2.47 4.06
CA SER A 76 3.97 -3.59 3.20
C SER A 76 3.04 -3.12 2.08
N TYR A 77 3.27 -3.60 0.86
CA TYR A 77 2.39 -3.38 -0.28
C TYR A 77 1.53 -4.61 -0.50
N TYR A 78 0.22 -4.45 -0.33
CA TYR A 78 -0.76 -5.52 -0.46
C TYR A 78 -1.42 -5.49 -1.84
N LEU A 79 -1.66 -6.68 -2.37
CA LEU A 79 -2.67 -6.96 -3.39
C LEU A 79 -3.81 -7.72 -2.71
N MET A 80 -5.00 -7.14 -2.69
CA MET A 80 -6.18 -7.74 -2.05
C MET A 80 -7.28 -7.93 -3.10
N ASN A 81 -7.95 -9.08 -3.07
CA ASN A 81 -9.11 -9.33 -3.92
C ASN A 81 -10.38 -9.44 -3.08
N LYS A 82 -11.30 -8.50 -3.34
CA LYS A 82 -12.55 -8.36 -2.56
C LYS A 82 -13.58 -9.45 -2.84
N ARG A 83 -13.54 -10.09 -4.02
CA ARG A 83 -14.46 -11.17 -4.40
C ARG A 83 -14.02 -12.53 -3.84
N LEU A 84 -12.73 -12.82 -3.94
CA LEU A 84 -12.13 -14.08 -3.48
C LEU A 84 -11.84 -14.10 -1.98
N MET A 85 -11.84 -12.93 -1.33
CA MET A 85 -11.39 -12.77 0.06
C MET A 85 -9.99 -13.34 0.27
N LYS A 86 -9.05 -12.91 -0.59
CA LYS A 86 -7.64 -13.32 -0.52
C LYS A 86 -6.71 -12.13 -0.73
N TYR A 87 -5.47 -12.28 -0.26
CA TYR A 87 -4.44 -11.28 -0.44
C TYR A 87 -3.06 -11.89 -0.70
N SER A 88 -2.15 -11.04 -1.16
CA SER A 88 -0.71 -11.26 -1.23
C SER A 88 0.02 -10.01 -0.78
N ILE A 89 1.22 -10.21 -0.23
CA ILE A 89 2.18 -9.12 0.00
C ILE A 89 3.11 -9.10 -1.21
N LEU A 90 3.09 -7.99 -1.95
CA LEU A 90 3.93 -7.77 -3.13
C LEU A 90 5.28 -7.16 -2.77
N TYR A 91 5.34 -6.36 -1.71
CA TYR A 91 6.58 -5.72 -1.26
C TYR A 91 6.54 -5.56 0.24
N ILE A 92 7.70 -5.65 0.90
CA ILE A 92 7.83 -5.37 2.33
C ILE A 92 9.14 -4.64 2.61
N ILE A 93 9.08 -3.66 3.51
CA ILE A 93 10.22 -2.89 3.99
C ILE A 93 10.19 -2.89 5.51
N TYR A 94 11.30 -3.29 6.11
CA TYR A 94 11.49 -3.27 7.55
C TYR A 94 12.33 -2.08 7.96
N TYR A 95 11.95 -1.45 9.06
CA TYR A 95 12.64 -0.29 9.60
C TYR A 95 12.97 -0.47 11.08
N ASP A 96 14.06 0.17 11.50
CA ASP A 96 14.36 0.39 12.91
C ASP A 96 13.59 1.60 13.48
N ASN A 97 13.82 1.88 14.76
CA ASN A 97 13.18 2.97 15.50
C ASN A 97 13.60 4.37 15.03
N ALA A 98 14.73 4.49 14.32
CA ALA A 98 15.21 5.72 13.72
C ALA A 98 14.73 5.89 12.27
N ASN A 99 13.86 4.99 11.78
CA ASN A 99 13.36 4.92 10.40
C ASN A 99 14.44 4.57 9.37
N ASN A 100 15.56 3.97 9.77
CA ASN A 100 16.50 3.39 8.81
C ASN A 100 15.91 2.12 8.23
N VAL A 101 16.11 1.90 6.93
CA VAL A 101 15.73 0.65 6.27
C VAL A 101 16.68 -0.45 6.73
N LEU A 102 16.14 -1.51 7.33
CA LEU A 102 16.88 -2.70 7.74
C LEU A 102 16.98 -3.72 6.60
N ALA A 103 15.85 -3.95 5.91
CA ALA A 103 15.78 -4.81 4.73
C ALA A 103 14.53 -4.49 3.91
N SER A 104 14.54 -4.86 2.63
CA SER A 104 13.36 -4.88 1.78
C SER A 104 13.32 -6.14 0.93
N TYR A 105 12.10 -6.60 0.64
CA TYR A 105 11.87 -7.78 -0.19
C TYR A 105 10.77 -7.50 -1.21
N ASP A 106 11.04 -7.87 -2.46
CA ASP A 106 10.11 -7.79 -3.57
C ASP A 106 9.57 -9.19 -3.88
N TYR A 107 8.26 -9.35 -3.77
CA TYR A 107 7.55 -10.58 -4.05
C TYR A 107 6.61 -10.44 -5.25
N ASN A 108 6.77 -9.39 -6.06
CA ASN A 108 5.96 -9.17 -7.24
C ASN A 108 6.11 -10.36 -8.20
N ARG A 109 4.98 -10.86 -8.71
CA ARG A 109 4.94 -12.03 -9.59
C ARG A 109 4.27 -11.67 -10.89
N ASN A 110 4.91 -12.02 -12.00
CA ASN A 110 4.29 -11.94 -13.32
C ASN A 110 3.58 -13.25 -13.62
N THR A 111 2.33 -13.40 -13.15
CA THR A 111 1.49 -14.56 -13.45
C THR A 111 0.08 -14.11 -13.87
N ASN A 112 -0.39 -14.70 -14.97
CA ASN A 112 -1.76 -14.51 -15.46
C ASN A 112 -2.75 -15.50 -14.83
N VAL A 113 -2.28 -16.40 -13.96
CA VAL A 113 -3.13 -17.39 -13.30
C VAL A 113 -3.57 -16.83 -11.94
N GLU A 114 -4.88 -16.52 -11.83
CA GLU A 114 -5.50 -15.89 -10.65
C GLU A 114 -5.16 -16.61 -9.33
N VAL A 115 -5.17 -17.96 -9.31
CA VAL A 115 -4.88 -18.73 -8.09
C VAL A 115 -3.46 -18.53 -7.56
N TYR A 116 -2.51 -18.13 -8.43
CA TYR A 116 -1.12 -17.89 -8.05
C TYR A 116 -0.83 -16.42 -7.71
N GLN A 117 -1.81 -15.53 -7.95
CA GLN A 117 -1.70 -14.13 -7.56
C GLN A 117 -1.93 -13.93 -6.06
N TYR A 118 -2.69 -14.82 -5.42
CA TYR A 118 -3.10 -14.71 -4.01
C TYR A 118 -2.53 -15.83 -3.15
N ASN A 119 -1.72 -15.48 -2.16
CA ASN A 119 -1.04 -16.44 -1.28
C ASN A 119 -1.86 -16.81 -0.04
N TYR A 120 -2.70 -15.89 0.45
CA TYR A 120 -3.33 -16.03 1.77
C TYR A 120 -4.83 -15.70 1.73
N PRO A 121 -5.68 -16.42 2.48
CA PRO A 121 -7.07 -16.01 2.71
C PRO A 121 -7.16 -14.78 3.62
N ILE A 122 -8.21 -13.98 3.45
CA ILE A 122 -8.61 -12.91 4.36
C ILE A 122 -9.69 -13.46 5.29
N TRP A 123 -9.37 -13.58 6.57
CA TRP A 123 -10.31 -14.07 7.58
C TRP A 123 -10.95 -12.92 8.35
N ASP A 124 -12.18 -13.11 8.79
CA ASP A 124 -12.84 -12.15 9.67
C ASP A 124 -12.01 -11.90 10.93
N ASN A 125 -12.03 -10.65 11.41
CA ASN A 125 -11.28 -10.20 12.58
C ASN A 125 -9.75 -10.21 12.47
N THR A 126 -9.17 -10.38 11.28
CA THR A 126 -7.73 -10.13 11.07
C THR A 126 -7.45 -8.68 10.70
N VAL A 127 -6.17 -8.29 10.75
CA VAL A 127 -5.73 -6.96 10.32
C VAL A 127 -6.03 -6.74 8.84
N GLU A 128 -5.84 -7.76 8.00
CA GLU A 128 -6.13 -7.73 6.57
C GLU A 128 -7.61 -7.52 6.29
N TYR A 129 -8.50 -8.12 7.10
CA TYR A 129 -9.91 -7.82 7.00
C TYR A 129 -10.23 -6.35 7.32
N SER A 130 -9.61 -5.78 8.37
CA SER A 130 -9.75 -4.35 8.66
C SER A 130 -9.21 -3.46 7.54
N ILE A 131 -8.08 -3.83 6.92
CA ILE A 131 -7.51 -3.10 5.76
C ILE A 131 -8.50 -3.12 4.60
N LEU A 132 -8.97 -4.31 4.20
CA LEU A 132 -9.90 -4.46 3.08
C LEU A 132 -11.19 -3.68 3.35
N LYS A 133 -11.78 -3.84 4.54
CA LYS A 133 -12.98 -3.12 4.94
C LYS A 133 -12.79 -1.60 4.80
N LYS A 134 -11.67 -1.06 5.26
CA LYS A 134 -11.40 0.38 5.15
C LYS A 134 -11.24 0.84 3.71
N CYS A 135 -10.58 0.06 2.86
CA CYS A 135 -10.47 0.36 1.43
C CYS A 135 -11.86 0.43 0.78
N LEU A 136 -12.73 -0.53 1.07
CA LEU A 136 -14.10 -0.56 0.54
C LEU A 136 -14.93 0.65 1.02
N GLU A 137 -14.83 1.04 2.29
CA GLU A 137 -15.49 2.26 2.80
C GLU A 137 -15.12 3.51 2.00
N ILE A 138 -13.84 3.65 1.63
CA ILE A 138 -13.33 4.79 0.87
C ILE A 138 -13.84 4.76 -0.58
N ILE A 139 -13.76 3.59 -1.22
CA ILE A 139 -14.25 3.38 -2.60
C ILE A 139 -15.75 3.67 -2.68
N ASP A 140 -16.54 3.15 -1.74
CA ASP A 140 -17.99 3.36 -1.71
C ASP A 140 -18.35 4.83 -1.46
N ALA A 141 -17.62 5.52 -0.58
CA ALA A 141 -17.81 6.94 -0.34
C ALA A 141 -17.47 7.80 -1.57
N ALA A 142 -16.47 7.41 -2.36
CA ALA A 142 -16.14 8.08 -3.61
C ALA A 142 -17.23 7.87 -4.67
N ASN A 143 -17.71 6.63 -4.83
CA ASN A 143 -18.76 6.29 -5.81
C ASN A 143 -20.08 7.02 -5.54
N LYS A 144 -20.46 7.19 -4.25
CA LYS A 144 -21.67 7.96 -3.88
C LYS A 144 -21.58 9.43 -4.29
N LYS A 145 -20.42 10.07 -4.12
CA LYS A 145 -20.21 11.47 -4.52
C LYS A 145 -20.31 11.70 -6.04
N VAL A 146 -20.09 10.65 -6.84
CA VAL A 146 -20.21 10.72 -8.30
C VAL A 146 -21.66 10.60 -8.75
N GLY A 147 -22.49 9.79 -8.06
CA GLY A 147 -23.91 9.63 -8.39
C GLY A 147 -24.82 10.80 -7.99
N GLU A 148 -24.33 11.73 -7.18
CA GLU A 148 -25.06 12.95 -6.76
C GLU A 148 -24.80 14.17 -7.66
N LYS A 149 -23.95 14.05 -8.69
CA LYS A 149 -23.65 15.10 -9.67
C LYS A 149 -24.34 14.84 -11.00
#